data_AF-A0AA48LA75-F1
#
_entry.id   AF-A0AA48LA75-F1
#
_cell.length_a   1.000
_cell.length_b   1.000
_cell.length_c   1.000
_cell.angle_alpha   90.00
_cell.angle_beta   90.00
_cell.angle_gamma   90.00
#
_symmetry.space_group_name_H-M   'P 1'
#
loop_
_entity.id
_entity.type
_entity.pdbx_description
1 polymer ?
#
loop_
_entity_poly.entity_id
_entity_poly.type
_entity_poly.pdbx_seq_one_letter_code
_entity_poly.pdbx_strand_id
1 'polypeptide(L)'
;MRPQIARSVRTLGRRANSSNAADKAKAAAQDVAENPQVKKAVESANAAFTQASAAVSRVTGPVGDKVGNMLGAYKKPLTYNWNVFTSLCRQVYQAEKLAPPTSLNQWASAYSQIFSAAASPAFWQKAMSNGQAAKIAVAGVEAYGIYKVGEIIGRRNLIGYKSSAPAHH
;
A
#
# COMPACT_ATOMS: atom_id res chain seq x y z
N MET A 1 5.31 36.19 42.16
CA MET A 1 5.39 36.36 40.69
C MET A 1 5.86 35.07 40.05
N ARG A 2 5.03 34.43 39.23
CA ARG A 2 5.37 33.28 38.37
C ARG A 2 4.61 33.40 37.04
N PRO A 3 5.25 33.22 35.89
CA PRO A 3 4.64 33.45 34.58
C PRO A 3 3.73 32.28 34.15
N GLN A 4 2.57 32.61 33.58
CA GLN A 4 1.67 31.66 32.93
C GLN A 4 2.16 31.44 31.48
N ILE A 5 2.50 30.20 31.12
CA ILE A 5 2.90 29.82 29.76
C ILE A 5 1.62 29.62 28.92
N ALA A 6 1.44 30.46 27.91
CA ALA A 6 0.33 30.39 26.97
C ALA A 6 0.37 29.09 26.15
N ARG A 7 -0.70 28.29 26.22
CA ARG A 7 -0.93 27.14 25.35
C ARG A 7 -1.76 27.58 24.15
N SER A 8 -1.13 27.74 23.00
CA SER A 8 -1.82 28.07 21.74
C SER A 8 -2.53 26.82 21.19
N VAL A 9 -3.82 26.69 21.50
CA VAL A 9 -4.71 25.72 20.85
C VAL A 9 -5.05 26.27 19.47
N ARG A 10 -4.41 25.71 18.42
CA ARG A 10 -4.81 25.94 17.03
C ARG A 10 -6.10 25.18 16.74
N THR A 11 -7.24 25.82 16.97
CA THR A 11 -8.53 25.40 16.40
C THR A 11 -8.53 25.79 14.92
N LEU A 12 -8.18 24.84 14.05
CA LEU A 12 -8.23 25.04 12.61
C LEU A 12 -9.70 24.96 12.18
N GLY A 13 -10.34 26.12 12.12
CA GLY A 13 -11.71 26.28 11.64
C GLY A 13 -11.82 25.88 10.17
N ARG A 14 -12.34 24.68 9.90
CA ARG A 14 -13.05 24.38 8.66
C ARG A 14 -14.55 24.54 8.90
N ARG A 15 -15.03 25.77 8.88
CA ARG A 15 -16.44 26.06 8.58
C ARG A 15 -16.49 26.59 7.15
N ALA A 16 -16.59 25.67 6.19
CA ALA A 16 -16.90 25.99 4.81
C ALA A 16 -18.36 25.60 4.54
N ASN A 17 -19.18 26.63 4.40
CA ASN A 17 -20.52 26.73 3.82
C ASN A 17 -21.00 25.48 3.03
N SER A 18 -21.65 24.53 3.71
CA SER A 18 -22.15 23.28 3.12
C SER A 18 -23.63 23.31 2.67
N SER A 19 -24.37 24.38 2.94
CA SER A 19 -25.77 24.51 2.49
C SER A 19 -25.85 24.78 0.98
N ASN A 20 -25.11 25.78 0.48
CA ASN A 20 -25.31 26.25 -0.90
C ASN A 20 -24.72 25.32 -1.99
N ALA A 21 -23.76 24.44 -1.66
CA ALA A 21 -23.19 23.49 -2.62
C ALA A 21 -24.06 22.23 -2.78
N ALA A 22 -24.70 21.79 -1.70
CA ALA A 22 -25.65 20.68 -1.72
C ALA A 22 -26.93 21.07 -2.47
N ASP A 23 -27.43 22.31 -2.27
CA ASP A 23 -28.62 22.81 -2.96
C ASP A 23 -28.38 23.04 -4.47
N LYS A 24 -27.17 23.48 -4.87
CA LYS A 24 -26.78 23.59 -6.29
C LYS A 24 -26.58 22.23 -6.97
N ALA A 25 -26.06 21.23 -6.25
CA ALA A 25 -25.95 19.86 -6.76
C ALA A 25 -27.33 19.18 -6.90
N LYS A 26 -28.28 19.49 -6.01
CA LYS A 26 -29.66 19.02 -6.09
C LYS A 26 -30.44 19.65 -7.25
N ALA A 27 -30.28 20.96 -7.47
CA ALA A 27 -30.90 21.67 -8.59
C ALA A 27 -30.36 21.20 -9.95
N ALA A 28 -29.05 20.97 -10.07
CA ALA A 28 -28.45 20.42 -11.29
C ALA A 28 -28.87 18.95 -11.55
N ALA A 29 -29.12 18.16 -10.50
CA ALA A 29 -29.64 16.80 -10.63
C ALA A 29 -31.13 16.76 -11.02
N GLN A 30 -31.92 17.77 -10.62
CA GLN A 30 -33.34 17.88 -10.99
C GLN A 30 -33.53 18.36 -12.43
N ASP A 31 -32.69 19.28 -12.92
CA ASP A 31 -32.73 19.78 -14.30
C ASP A 31 -32.33 18.70 -15.33
N VAL A 32 -31.32 17.89 -15.00
CA VAL A 32 -30.88 16.75 -15.81
C VAL A 32 -31.92 15.60 -15.81
N ALA A 33 -32.74 15.49 -14.77
CA ALA A 33 -33.80 14.48 -14.66
C ALA A 33 -35.05 14.80 -15.52
N GLU A 34 -35.24 16.04 -15.97
CA GLU A 34 -36.36 16.42 -16.83
C GLU A 34 -36.07 16.24 -18.33
N ASN A 35 -34.80 16.03 -18.70
CA ASN A 35 -34.43 15.81 -20.09
C ASN A 35 -34.89 14.41 -20.60
N PRO A 36 -35.73 14.31 -21.64
CA PRO A 36 -36.29 13.05 -22.12
C PRO A 36 -35.25 11.99 -22.51
N GLN A 37 -34.04 12.42 -22.89
CA GLN A 37 -32.95 11.54 -23.27
C GLN A 37 -32.28 10.85 -22.06
N VAL A 38 -32.25 11.53 -20.91
CA VAL A 38 -31.68 10.98 -19.67
C VAL A 38 -32.64 9.99 -19.03
N LYS A 39 -33.96 10.24 -19.09
CA LYS A 39 -34.96 9.24 -18.65
C LYS A 39 -34.86 7.95 -19.46
N LYS A 40 -34.69 8.04 -20.78
CA LYS A 40 -34.47 6.87 -21.65
C LYS A 40 -33.14 6.19 -21.41
N ALA A 41 -32.07 6.93 -21.09
CA ALA A 41 -30.76 6.38 -20.76
C ALA A 41 -30.74 5.69 -19.39
N VAL A 42 -31.49 6.21 -18.41
CA VAL A 42 -31.65 5.60 -17.09
C VAL A 42 -32.59 4.39 -17.16
N GLU A 43 -33.64 4.43 -17.97
CA GLU A 43 -34.48 3.25 -18.25
C GLU A 43 -33.70 2.16 -18.99
N SER A 44 -32.88 2.51 -19.98
CA SER A 44 -32.07 1.53 -20.69
C SER A 44 -30.93 0.99 -19.83
N ALA A 45 -30.35 1.82 -18.95
CA ALA A 45 -29.39 1.37 -17.93
C ALA A 45 -30.05 0.47 -16.88
N ASN A 46 -31.28 0.78 -16.44
CA ASN A 46 -32.03 -0.07 -15.53
C ASN A 46 -32.46 -1.38 -16.20
N ALA A 47 -32.82 -1.37 -17.48
CA ALA A 47 -33.13 -2.58 -18.25
C ALA A 47 -31.87 -3.46 -18.45
N ALA A 48 -30.72 -2.85 -18.77
CA ALA A 48 -29.45 -3.55 -18.89
C ALA A 48 -28.94 -4.07 -17.54
N PHE A 49 -29.14 -3.30 -16.47
CA PHE A 49 -28.78 -3.70 -15.11
C PHE A 49 -29.69 -4.80 -14.57
N THR A 50 -30.99 -4.79 -14.89
CA THR A 50 -31.92 -5.87 -14.52
C THR A 50 -31.67 -7.14 -15.34
N GLN A 51 -31.26 -7.02 -16.60
CA GLN A 51 -30.82 -8.17 -17.39
C GLN A 51 -29.46 -8.71 -16.91
N ALA A 52 -28.51 -7.84 -16.56
CA ALA A 52 -27.23 -8.23 -16.01
C ALA A 52 -27.39 -8.85 -14.61
N SER A 53 -28.27 -8.32 -13.76
CA SER A 53 -28.56 -8.89 -12.45
C SER A 53 -29.34 -10.20 -12.56
N ALA A 54 -30.19 -10.37 -13.58
CA ALA A 54 -30.86 -11.63 -13.90
C ALA A 54 -29.90 -12.68 -14.53
N ALA A 55 -28.82 -12.26 -15.17
CA ALA A 55 -27.77 -13.14 -15.69
C ALA A 55 -26.78 -13.53 -14.59
N VAL A 56 -26.39 -12.57 -13.75
CA VAL A 56 -25.56 -12.80 -12.56
C VAL A 56 -26.27 -13.69 -11.56
N SER A 57 -27.58 -13.50 -11.30
CA SER A 57 -28.33 -14.40 -10.40
C SER A 57 -28.55 -15.82 -10.97
N ARG A 58 -28.45 -16.01 -12.29
CA ARG A 58 -28.49 -17.35 -12.92
C ARG A 58 -27.15 -18.07 -12.91
N VAL A 59 -26.03 -17.34 -13.02
CA VAL A 59 -24.68 -17.89 -12.88
C VAL A 59 -24.29 -18.07 -11.41
N THR A 60 -24.88 -17.26 -10.53
CA THR A 60 -24.70 -17.27 -9.08
C THR A 60 -25.98 -17.80 -8.42
N GLY A 61 -26.31 -19.05 -8.68
CA GLY A 61 -27.45 -19.71 -8.02
C GLY A 61 -27.26 -19.83 -6.48
N PRO A 62 -28.19 -20.46 -5.75
CA PRO A 62 -28.19 -20.59 -4.28
C PRO A 62 -26.94 -21.27 -3.67
N VAL A 63 -26.08 -21.86 -4.51
CA VAL A 63 -24.76 -22.38 -4.13
C VAL A 63 -23.75 -21.25 -3.91
N GLY A 64 -23.82 -20.18 -4.70
CA GLY A 64 -22.98 -18.98 -4.53
C GLY A 64 -23.31 -18.21 -3.25
N ASP A 65 -24.58 -18.12 -2.88
CA ASP A 65 -25.00 -17.47 -1.63
C ASP A 65 -24.58 -18.26 -0.40
N LYS A 66 -24.64 -19.61 -0.43
CA LYS A 66 -24.20 -20.44 0.70
C LYS A 66 -22.68 -20.46 0.86
N VAL A 67 -21.92 -20.52 -0.24
CA VAL A 67 -20.45 -20.39 -0.22
C VAL A 67 -20.02 -18.98 0.16
N GLY A 68 -20.75 -17.95 -0.30
CA GLY A 68 -20.56 -16.56 0.07
C GLY A 68 -20.84 -16.28 1.56
N ASN A 69 -21.86 -16.90 2.14
CA ASN A 69 -22.21 -16.75 3.55
C ASN A 69 -21.26 -17.55 4.48
N MET A 70 -20.81 -18.75 4.06
CA MET A 70 -19.77 -19.51 4.79
C MET A 70 -18.40 -18.82 4.72
N LEU A 71 -17.96 -18.36 3.55
CA LEU A 71 -16.72 -17.59 3.42
C LEU A 71 -16.86 -16.21 4.08
N GLY A 72 -18.05 -15.60 4.10
CA GLY A 72 -18.32 -14.33 4.77
C GLY A 72 -18.09 -14.37 6.28
N ALA A 73 -18.48 -15.47 6.92
CA ALA A 73 -18.27 -15.68 8.36
C ALA A 73 -16.79 -15.82 8.74
N TYR A 74 -15.98 -16.52 7.92
CA TYR A 74 -14.54 -16.71 8.15
C TYR A 74 -13.66 -15.57 7.62
N LYS A 75 -14.14 -14.79 6.66
CA LYS A 75 -13.41 -13.60 6.18
C LYS A 75 -13.26 -12.55 7.27
N LYS A 76 -14.24 -12.40 8.17
CA LYS A 76 -14.22 -11.38 9.23
C LYS A 76 -13.06 -11.54 10.25
N PRO A 77 -12.77 -12.74 10.80
CA PRO A 77 -11.60 -12.91 11.68
C PRO A 77 -10.26 -12.86 10.91
N LEU A 78 -10.20 -13.39 9.68
CA LEU A 78 -8.99 -13.36 8.85
C LEU A 78 -8.60 -11.92 8.47
N THR A 79 -9.56 -11.11 8.03
CA THR A 79 -9.30 -9.70 7.68
C THR A 79 -8.92 -8.88 8.91
N TYR A 80 -9.54 -9.14 10.06
CA TYR A 80 -9.15 -8.49 11.32
C TYR A 80 -7.70 -8.82 11.69
N ASN A 81 -7.32 -10.10 11.70
CA ASN A 81 -5.95 -10.52 12.03
C ASN A 81 -4.92 -9.97 11.03
N TRP A 82 -5.27 -9.93 9.75
CA TRP A 82 -4.42 -9.33 8.73
C TRP A 82 -4.25 -7.82 8.93
N ASN A 83 -5.32 -7.11 9.30
CA ASN A 83 -5.25 -5.67 9.59
C ASN A 83 -4.37 -5.39 10.82
N VAL A 84 -4.48 -6.21 11.87
CA VAL A 84 -3.61 -6.09 13.06
C VAL A 84 -2.16 -6.38 12.66
N PHE A 85 -1.90 -7.48 11.95
CA PHE A 85 -0.56 -7.83 11.47
C PHE A 85 0.07 -6.72 10.61
N THR A 86 -0.67 -6.20 9.62
CA THR A 86 -0.18 -5.11 8.76
C THR A 86 0.06 -3.82 9.55
N SER A 87 -0.75 -3.52 10.56
CA SER A 87 -0.53 -2.36 11.43
C SER A 87 0.75 -2.50 12.25
N LEU A 88 1.04 -3.70 12.76
CA LEU A 88 2.29 -4.01 13.47
C LEU A 88 3.50 -3.90 12.53
N CYS A 89 3.41 -4.47 11.32
CA CYS A 89 4.47 -4.33 10.32
C CYS A 89 4.75 -2.85 9.98
N ARG A 90 3.70 -2.01 9.89
CA ARG A 90 3.86 -0.58 9.61
C ARG A 90 4.56 0.16 10.76
N GLN A 91 4.27 -0.20 12.00
CA GLN A 91 4.94 0.38 13.16
C GLN A 91 6.42 0.02 13.18
N VAL A 92 6.75 -1.26 12.99
CA VAL A 92 8.15 -1.73 12.91
C VAL A 92 8.88 -1.06 11.75
N TYR A 93 8.24 -0.93 10.58
CA TYR A 93 8.82 -0.26 9.42
C TYR A 93 9.25 1.19 9.71
N GLN A 94 8.44 1.93 10.48
CA GLN A 94 8.76 3.29 10.87
C GLN A 94 9.78 3.35 12.02
N ALA A 95 9.62 2.50 13.03
CA ALA A 95 10.51 2.45 14.19
C ALA A 95 11.95 2.05 13.81
N GLU A 96 12.09 1.05 12.95
CA GLU A 96 13.38 0.53 12.46
C GLU A 96 13.95 1.33 11.29
N LYS A 97 13.31 2.44 10.91
CA LYS A 97 13.76 3.32 9.82
C LYS A 97 14.03 2.55 8.52
N LEU A 98 13.19 1.56 8.21
CA LEU A 98 13.25 0.81 6.94
C LEU A 98 12.79 1.64 5.73
N ALA A 99 12.25 2.83 5.99
CA ALA A 99 11.95 3.80 4.96
C ALA A 99 13.24 4.32 4.30
N PRO A 100 13.30 4.37 2.96
CA PRO A 100 14.46 4.96 2.29
C PRO A 100 14.59 6.43 2.71
N PRO A 101 15.82 6.91 2.95
CA PRO A 101 16.03 8.30 3.30
C PRO A 101 15.59 9.21 2.15
N THR A 102 14.83 10.26 2.48
CA THR A 102 14.26 11.20 1.51
C THR A 102 15.26 12.24 1.02
N SER A 103 16.40 12.38 1.68
CA SER A 103 17.43 13.37 1.34
C SER A 103 18.59 12.75 0.56
N LEU A 104 18.96 13.36 -0.57
CA LEU A 104 20.06 12.89 -1.41
C LEU A 104 21.42 12.96 -0.71
N ASN A 105 21.61 13.96 0.17
CA ASN A 105 22.85 14.12 0.94
C ASN A 105 23.08 12.94 1.90
N GLN A 106 22.01 12.35 2.42
CA GLN A 106 22.11 11.17 3.28
C GLN A 106 22.54 9.92 2.51
N TRP A 107 22.13 9.80 1.24
CA TRP A 107 22.65 8.76 0.34
C TRP A 107 24.13 8.96 0.03
N ALA A 108 24.53 10.17 -0.38
CA ALA A 108 25.91 10.47 -0.73
C ALA A 108 26.87 10.26 0.45
N SER A 109 26.48 10.69 1.65
CA SER A 109 27.26 10.50 2.87
C SER A 109 27.36 9.04 3.30
N ALA A 110 26.27 8.26 3.20
CA ALA A 110 26.32 6.84 3.50
C ALA A 110 27.29 6.10 2.57
N TYR A 111 27.23 6.38 1.26
CA TYR A 111 28.15 5.79 0.28
C TYR A 111 29.60 6.16 0.53
N SER A 112 29.90 7.44 0.77
CA SER A 112 31.27 7.89 1.03
C SER A 112 31.83 7.30 2.32
N GLN A 113 31.00 7.17 3.37
CA GLN A 113 31.39 6.56 4.63
C GLN A 113 31.67 5.06 4.49
N ILE A 114 30.83 4.32 3.78
CA ILE A 114 31.04 2.89 3.53
C ILE A 114 32.32 2.67 2.71
N PHE A 115 32.51 3.44 1.64
CA PHE A 115 33.66 3.28 0.77
C PHE A 115 34.98 3.64 1.46
N SER A 116 35.00 4.74 2.22
CA SER A 116 36.18 5.14 3.00
C SER A 116 36.51 4.14 4.12
N ALA A 117 35.51 3.57 4.77
CA ALA A 117 35.72 2.49 5.75
C ALA A 117 36.26 1.22 5.09
N ALA A 118 35.68 0.80 3.97
CA ALA A 118 36.10 -0.40 3.24
C ALA A 118 37.52 -0.28 2.67
N ALA A 119 37.92 0.91 2.23
CA ALA A 119 39.27 1.19 1.72
C ALA A 119 40.33 1.28 2.83
N SER A 120 39.93 1.40 4.10
CA SER A 120 40.85 1.54 5.22
C SER A 120 41.31 0.17 5.75
N PRO A 121 42.63 -0.13 5.77
CA PRO A 121 43.13 -1.37 6.39
C PRO A 121 42.84 -1.46 7.88
N ALA A 122 42.84 -0.31 8.57
CA ALA A 122 42.58 -0.23 10.01
C ALA A 122 41.15 -0.66 10.36
N PHE A 123 40.18 -0.41 9.48
CA PHE A 123 38.80 -0.88 9.65
C PHE A 123 38.73 -2.41 9.72
N TRP A 124 39.40 -3.09 8.78
CA TRP A 124 39.41 -4.56 8.73
C TRP A 124 40.16 -5.17 9.90
N GLN A 125 41.29 -4.58 10.29
CA GLN A 125 42.03 -5.03 11.47
C GLN A 125 41.19 -4.91 12.74
N LYS A 126 40.47 -3.79 12.92
CA LYS A 126 39.54 -3.58 14.03
C LYS A 126 38.34 -4.54 13.97
N ALA A 127 37.81 -4.80 12.78
CA ALA A 127 36.69 -5.71 12.59
C ALA A 127 37.04 -7.15 12.98
N MET A 128 38.25 -7.60 12.66
CA MET A 128 38.75 -8.92 13.06
C MET A 128 39.07 -8.98 14.55
N SER A 129 39.75 -7.97 15.09
CA SER A 129 40.16 -7.93 16.51
C SER A 129 38.98 -7.87 17.48
N ASN A 130 37.90 -7.19 17.09
CA ASN A 130 36.71 -7.02 17.93
C ASN A 130 35.62 -8.07 17.68
N GLY A 131 35.89 -9.11 16.87
CA GLY A 131 34.88 -10.12 16.50
C GLY A 131 33.71 -9.57 15.69
N GLN A 132 33.85 -8.40 15.05
CA GLN A 132 32.80 -7.78 14.24
C GLN A 132 32.71 -8.37 12.83
N ALA A 133 33.72 -9.13 12.40
CA ALA A 133 33.74 -9.79 11.10
C ALA A 133 32.47 -10.61 10.82
N ALA A 134 31.95 -11.34 11.82
CA ALA A 134 30.70 -12.09 11.67
C ALA A 134 29.49 -11.18 11.41
N LYS A 135 29.40 -10.03 12.06
CA LYS A 135 28.32 -9.06 11.85
C LYS A 135 28.37 -8.46 10.45
N ILE A 136 29.57 -8.13 9.97
CA ILE A 136 29.78 -7.63 8.60
C ILE A 136 29.38 -8.70 7.58
N ALA A 137 29.73 -9.96 7.82
CA ALA A 137 29.35 -11.07 6.94
C ALA A 137 27.83 -11.25 6.88
N VAL A 138 27.16 -11.27 8.04
CA VAL A 138 25.69 -11.36 8.11
C VAL A 138 25.04 -10.18 7.38
N ALA A 139 25.50 -8.95 7.64
CA ALA A 139 25.00 -7.76 6.95
C ALA A 139 25.21 -7.83 5.43
N GLY A 140 26.32 -8.42 4.97
CA GLY A 140 26.58 -8.67 3.55
C GLY A 140 25.57 -9.65 2.93
N VAL A 141 25.24 -10.73 3.65
CA VAL A 141 24.22 -11.70 3.22
C VAL A 141 22.83 -11.07 3.20
N GLU A 142 22.49 -10.26 4.21
CA GLU A 142 21.23 -9.51 4.25
C GLU A 142 21.11 -8.55 3.07
N ALA A 143 22.17 -7.79 2.77
CA ALA A 143 22.21 -6.89 1.62
C ALA A 143 22.05 -7.65 0.28
N TYR A 144 22.67 -8.82 0.15
CA TYR A 144 22.49 -9.69 -1.01
C TYR A 144 21.04 -10.20 -1.13
N GLY A 145 20.41 -10.53 -0.01
CA GLY A 145 18.99 -10.91 0.03
C GLY A 145 18.08 -9.79 -0.49
N ILE A 146 18.27 -8.56 -0.01
CA ILE A 146 17.50 -7.39 -0.47
C ILE A 146 17.70 -7.14 -1.97
N TYR A 147 18.94 -7.27 -2.45
CA TYR A 147 19.25 -7.17 -3.88
C TYR A 147 18.46 -8.19 -4.72
N LYS A 148 18.37 -9.44 -4.28
CA LYS A 148 17.58 -10.48 -4.96
C LYS A 148 16.07 -10.24 -4.92
N VAL A 149 15.55 -9.67 -3.83
CA VAL A 149 14.15 -9.21 -3.80
C VAL A 149 13.92 -8.10 -4.85
N GLY A 150 14.87 -7.17 -4.97
CA GLY A 150 14.85 -6.13 -6.02
C GLY A 150 14.85 -6.73 -7.42
N GLU A 151 15.69 -7.73 -7.68
CA GLU A 151 15.65 -8.50 -8.93
C GLU A 151 14.25 -9.08 -9.14
N ILE A 152 13.70 -9.87 -8.21
CA ILE A 152 12.35 -10.49 -8.32
C ILE A 152 11.29 -9.46 -8.71
N ILE A 153 11.29 -8.28 -8.08
CA ILE A 153 10.36 -7.19 -8.41
C ILE A 153 10.60 -6.66 -9.83
N GLY A 154 11.87 -6.43 -10.21
CA GLY A 154 12.25 -5.94 -11.54
C GLY A 154 11.88 -6.89 -12.68
N ARG A 155 12.09 -8.20 -12.50
CA ARG A 155 11.69 -9.25 -13.47
C ARG A 155 10.24 -9.68 -13.34
N ARG A 156 9.53 -9.25 -12.28
CA ARG A 156 8.12 -9.60 -11.98
C ARG A 156 7.85 -11.11 -11.98
N ASN A 157 8.87 -11.92 -11.67
CA ASN A 157 8.80 -13.39 -11.65
C ASN A 157 9.48 -13.89 -10.38
N LEU A 158 8.85 -14.85 -9.70
CA LEU A 158 9.38 -15.42 -8.48
C LEU A 158 10.51 -16.42 -8.76
N ILE A 159 10.38 -17.23 -9.82
CA ILE A 159 11.28 -18.35 -10.15
C ILE A 159 11.74 -18.22 -11.61
N GLY A 160 13.06 -18.22 -11.85
CA GLY A 160 13.65 -18.34 -13.19
C GLY A 160 13.30 -17.21 -14.18
N TYR A 161 13.91 -17.24 -15.37
CA TYR A 161 13.49 -16.40 -16.50
C TYR A 161 12.39 -17.13 -17.27
N LYS A 162 11.45 -16.39 -17.86
CA LYS A 162 10.47 -16.98 -18.76
C LYS A 162 11.21 -17.49 -20.00
N SER A 163 11.23 -18.80 -20.21
CA SER A 163 11.71 -19.37 -21.47
C SER A 163 10.68 -19.05 -22.56
N SER A 164 11.08 -18.26 -23.57
CA SER A 164 10.27 -18.04 -24.78
C SER A 164 10.38 -19.21 -25.78
N ALA A 165 11.06 -20.30 -25.40
CA ALA A 165 11.12 -21.50 -26.22
C ALA A 165 9.74 -22.20 -26.20
N PRO A 166 9.22 -22.65 -27.35
CA PRO A 166 7.98 -23.42 -27.39
C PRO A 166 8.19 -24.66 -26.53
N ALA A 167 7.30 -24.85 -25.55
CA ALA A 167 7.25 -26.08 -24.79
C ALA A 167 6.85 -27.20 -25.76
N HIS A 168 7.83 -27.99 -26.21
CA HIS A 168 7.57 -29.22 -26.94
C HIS A 168 6.96 -30.22 -25.94
N HIS A 169 5.65 -30.40 -26.05
CA HIS A 169 4.93 -31.60 -25.64
C HIS A 169 4.58 -32.40 -26.88
#